data_AF-A0A433TNC3-F1
#
_entry.id   AF-A0A433TNC3-F1
#
_cell.length_a   1.000
_cell.length_b   1.000
_cell.length_c   1.000
_cell.angle_alpha   90.00
_cell.angle_beta   90.00
_cell.angle_gamma   90.00
#
_symmetry.space_group_name_H-M   'P 1'
#
loop_
_entity.id
_entity.type
_entity.pdbx_description
1 polymer ?
#
loop_
_entity_poly.entity_id
_entity_poly.type
_entity_poly.pdbx_seq_one_letter_code
_entity_poly.pdbx_strand_id
1 'polypeptide(L)'
;MIFASPLEHRFGIQACLLGGDILLSLSFISVYFIIDEPLALALIFGGLHGASVGIVYALTVKLLLQTMTTRGGLATGIMSAGFTIGTGLFIGAAFAVINPMNKKPDLKVENKVYFSDKDLLNRVPIFFLLMGFMTIATNCVGAAFMYIGSRNVLPKDKIKTSVDNGEQIPSQLSSHDAAGQIFTPDEMQEEVPLIVSAAQSYDNYGHKSEICASSLSLNGSSNTEETPKNGHPQDIVHRDTRLNSELSSRDVLKTARFWLVWIAFVTSNHTFFIYLTLYKEYGEQKISDDSMLVTTGIISSIGTIIVCPLVGMASDRIGIRCTNVIFNGGSCLFMALMVIALHTCPWVYMVLVVVESMGVSPHTMLFSLLAANEFGKTNVASNMGLIRSGNIPLVLLEPIIVDVLIRTIGWDWVFLTGSLASAVATVAIVALDYF
;
A
#
# COMPACT_ATOMS: atom_id res chain seq x y z
N MET A 1 -8.11 6.81 -3.16
CA MET A 1 -7.56 5.62 -3.86
C MET A 1 -8.34 5.25 -5.12
N ILE A 2 -9.65 4.97 -5.04
CA ILE A 2 -10.45 4.49 -6.21
C ILE A 2 -10.34 5.43 -7.43
N PHE A 3 -10.30 6.75 -7.20
CA PHE A 3 -10.19 7.75 -8.27
C PHE A 3 -8.75 8.08 -8.69
N ALA A 4 -7.74 7.43 -8.11
CA ALA A 4 -6.34 7.78 -8.33
C ALA A 4 -5.89 7.53 -9.78
N SER A 5 -6.23 6.39 -10.40
CA SER A 5 -5.84 6.15 -11.80
C SER A 5 -6.58 7.06 -12.78
N PRO A 6 -7.91 7.30 -12.67
CA PRO A 6 -8.57 8.29 -13.51
C PRO A 6 -7.97 9.70 -13.40
N LEU A 7 -7.61 10.15 -12.19
CA LEU A 7 -6.94 11.43 -11.97
C LEU A 7 -5.56 11.46 -12.64
N GLU A 8 -4.78 10.40 -12.46
CA GLU A 8 -3.46 10.22 -13.06
C GLU A 8 -3.52 10.26 -14.58
N HIS A 9 -4.46 9.56 -15.21
CA HIS A 9 -4.62 9.56 -16.68
C HIS A 9 -4.95 10.95 -17.22
N ARG A 10 -5.63 11.79 -16.43
CA ARG A 10 -6.03 13.15 -16.85
C ARG A 10 -4.95 14.20 -16.63
N PHE A 11 -4.25 14.14 -15.50
CA PHE A 11 -3.32 15.20 -15.06
C PHE A 11 -1.85 14.77 -15.03
N GLY A 12 -1.57 13.48 -15.20
CA GLY A 12 -0.26 12.89 -15.00
C GLY A 12 0.05 12.58 -13.53
N ILE A 13 0.95 11.62 -13.32
CA ILE A 13 1.30 11.12 -11.98
C ILE A 13 1.95 12.19 -11.10
N GLN A 14 2.86 13.01 -11.65
CA GLN A 14 3.60 14.03 -10.90
C GLN A 14 2.68 15.14 -10.39
N ALA A 15 1.75 15.62 -11.23
CA ALA A 15 0.78 16.63 -10.83
C ALA A 15 -0.19 16.11 -9.75
N CYS A 16 -0.62 14.85 -9.86
CA CYS A 16 -1.47 14.22 -8.85
C CYS A 16 -0.77 14.05 -7.50
N LEU A 17 0.51 13.66 -7.50
CA LEU A 17 1.32 13.57 -6.28
C LEU A 17 1.50 14.94 -5.64
N LEU A 18 1.94 15.95 -6.41
CA LEU A 18 2.13 17.31 -5.90
C LEU A 18 0.81 17.93 -5.39
N GLY A 19 -0.28 17.77 -6.14
CA GLY A 19 -1.61 18.21 -5.72
C GLY A 19 -2.08 17.49 -4.46
N GLY A 20 -1.83 16.18 -4.36
CA GLY A 20 -2.08 15.40 -3.15
C GLY A 20 -1.32 15.93 -1.94
N ASP A 21 -0.02 16.20 -2.07
CA ASP A 21 0.84 16.72 -1.01
C ASP A 21 0.43 18.12 -0.53
N ILE A 22 0.00 18.98 -1.45
CA ILE A 22 -0.56 20.30 -1.13
C ILE A 22 -1.85 20.14 -0.33
N LEU A 23 -2.78 19.29 -0.79
CA LEU A 23 -4.03 19.01 -0.07
C LEU A 23 -3.76 18.41 1.32
N LEU A 24 -2.74 17.56 1.45
CA LEU A 24 -2.34 16.97 2.73
C LEU A 24 -1.94 18.07 3.72
N SER A 25 -1.07 18.97 3.27
CA SER A 25 -0.55 20.06 4.08
C SER A 25 -1.63 21.06 4.47
N LEU A 26 -2.50 21.44 3.51
CA LEU A 26 -3.63 22.32 3.76
C LEU A 26 -4.63 21.71 4.75
N SER A 27 -4.87 20.40 4.68
CA SER A 27 -5.77 19.73 5.63
C SER A 27 -5.29 19.86 7.08
N PHE A 28 -3.98 19.75 7.34
CA PHE A 28 -3.38 19.97 8.66
C PHE A 28 -3.51 21.42 9.12
N ILE A 29 -3.09 22.37 8.27
CA ILE A 29 -3.13 23.81 8.59
C ILE A 29 -4.57 24.26 8.89
N SER A 30 -5.54 23.74 8.13
CA SER A 30 -6.94 24.11 8.27
C SER A 30 -7.51 23.76 9.65
N VAL A 31 -7.00 22.72 10.33
CA VAL A 31 -7.44 22.33 11.68
C VAL A 31 -7.32 23.48 12.67
N TYR A 32 -6.30 24.34 12.55
CA TYR A 32 -6.14 25.52 13.40
C TYR A 32 -7.40 26.41 13.44
N PHE A 33 -8.12 26.52 12.32
CA PHE A 33 -9.29 27.39 12.19
C PHE A 33 -10.62 26.70 12.45
N ILE A 34 -10.68 25.37 12.38
CA ILE A 34 -11.94 24.60 12.35
C ILE A 34 -12.08 23.63 13.51
N ILE A 35 -11.11 23.56 14.42
CA ILE A 35 -11.07 22.56 15.49
C ILE A 35 -12.31 22.59 16.40
N ASP A 36 -12.92 23.76 16.56
CA ASP A 36 -14.12 23.97 17.38
C ASP A 36 -15.40 23.49 16.68
N GLU A 37 -15.37 23.30 15.36
CA GLU A 37 -16.52 22.93 14.54
C GLU A 37 -16.41 21.46 14.08
N PRO A 38 -17.10 20.52 14.76
CA PRO A 38 -16.87 19.08 14.55
C PRO A 38 -17.21 18.61 13.13
N LEU A 39 -18.20 19.22 12.48
CA LEU A 39 -18.55 18.90 11.09
C LEU A 39 -17.46 19.36 10.12
N ALA A 40 -16.90 20.55 10.33
CA ALA A 40 -15.81 21.07 9.51
C ALA A 40 -14.54 20.23 9.70
N LEU A 41 -14.22 19.85 10.94
CA LEU A 41 -13.13 18.94 11.25
C LEU A 41 -13.30 17.58 10.55
N ALA A 42 -14.50 16.98 10.61
CA ALA A 42 -14.79 15.71 9.95
C ALA A 42 -14.64 15.80 8.43
N LEU A 43 -15.14 16.88 7.79
CA LEU A 43 -15.08 17.04 6.35
C LEU A 43 -13.67 17.37 5.84
N ILE A 44 -12.95 18.27 6.50
CA ILE A 44 -11.64 18.74 6.06
C ILE A 44 -10.54 17.80 6.55
N PHE A 45 -10.43 17.58 7.86
CA PHE A 45 -9.36 16.74 8.40
C PHE A 45 -9.66 15.24 8.26
N GLY A 46 -10.92 14.82 8.20
CA GLY A 46 -11.27 13.45 7.86
C GLY A 46 -11.30 13.23 6.34
N GLY A 47 -12.26 13.90 5.67
CA GLY A 47 -12.55 13.71 4.25
C GLY A 47 -11.41 14.13 3.31
N LEU A 48 -11.01 15.41 3.34
CA LEU A 48 -9.99 15.94 2.42
C LEU A 48 -8.61 15.32 2.68
N HIS A 49 -8.22 15.18 3.96
CA HIS A 49 -6.99 14.48 4.33
C HIS A 49 -6.98 13.04 3.83
N GLY A 50 -8.06 12.29 4.07
CA GLY A 50 -8.19 10.90 3.61
C GLY A 50 -8.14 10.78 2.08
N ALA A 51 -8.74 11.74 1.36
CA ALA A 51 -8.66 11.80 -0.09
C ALA A 51 -7.21 12.01 -0.57
N SER A 52 -6.48 12.94 0.06
CA SER A 52 -5.07 13.22 -0.22
C SER A 52 -4.19 11.99 0.05
N VAL A 53 -4.26 11.42 1.26
CA VAL A 53 -3.51 10.19 1.62
C VAL A 53 -3.82 9.08 0.63
N GLY A 54 -5.09 8.95 0.23
CA GLY A 54 -5.52 7.97 -0.74
C GLY A 54 -5.03 8.21 -2.18
N ILE A 55 -4.64 9.41 -2.56
CA ILE A 55 -4.03 9.67 -3.87
C ILE A 55 -2.52 9.41 -3.78
N VAL A 56 -1.86 10.05 -2.81
CA VAL A 56 -0.41 9.98 -2.62
C VAL A 56 0.06 8.55 -2.41
N TYR A 57 -0.56 7.80 -1.49
CA TYR A 57 -0.19 6.41 -1.24
C TYR A 57 -0.35 5.52 -2.50
N ALA A 58 -1.51 5.59 -3.16
CA ALA A 58 -1.81 4.67 -4.27
C ALA A 58 -0.91 4.92 -5.49
N LEU A 59 -0.62 6.19 -5.80
CA LEU A 59 0.27 6.55 -6.91
C LEU A 59 1.74 6.29 -6.57
N THR A 60 2.15 6.47 -5.31
CA THR A 60 3.52 6.14 -4.88
C THR A 60 3.79 4.65 -4.98
N VAL A 61 2.86 3.80 -4.51
CA VAL A 61 2.96 2.34 -4.69
C VAL A 61 3.02 1.98 -6.17
N LYS A 62 2.14 2.55 -7.01
CA LYS A 62 2.18 2.32 -8.46
C LYS A 62 3.56 2.63 -9.04
N LEU A 63 4.09 3.82 -8.74
CA LEU A 63 5.39 4.27 -9.21
C LEU A 63 6.51 3.33 -8.75
N LEU A 64 6.52 2.92 -7.48
CA LEU A 64 7.49 1.96 -6.95
C LEU A 64 7.43 0.62 -7.67
N LEU A 65 6.24 0.08 -7.92
CA LEU A 65 6.08 -1.23 -8.58
C LEU A 65 6.40 -1.21 -10.08
N GLN A 66 6.28 -0.04 -10.72
CA GLN A 66 6.68 0.18 -12.11
C GLN A 66 8.18 0.42 -12.26
N THR A 67 8.81 1.11 -11.30
CA THR A 67 10.25 1.42 -11.33
C THR A 67 11.11 0.28 -10.79
N MET A 68 10.69 -0.38 -9.71
CA MET A 68 11.40 -1.47 -9.05
C MET A 68 10.74 -2.81 -9.37
N THR A 69 10.90 -3.28 -10.61
CA THR A 69 10.18 -4.47 -11.10
C THR A 69 10.56 -5.77 -10.39
N THR A 70 11.82 -5.93 -9.99
CA THR A 70 12.35 -7.13 -9.29
C THR A 70 12.33 -7.01 -7.76
N ARG A 71 12.29 -5.77 -7.23
CA ARG A 71 12.39 -5.48 -5.80
C ARG A 71 11.22 -4.63 -5.30
N GLY A 72 10.05 -4.84 -5.91
CA GLY A 72 8.86 -4.03 -5.66
C GLY A 72 8.33 -4.22 -4.24
N GLY A 73 8.39 -5.45 -3.73
CA GLY A 73 8.06 -5.79 -2.36
C GLY A 73 8.96 -5.07 -1.37
N LEU A 74 10.29 -5.18 -1.50
CA LEU A 74 11.25 -4.48 -0.64
C LEU A 74 11.02 -2.95 -0.67
N ALA A 75 10.85 -2.37 -1.85
CA ALA A 75 10.61 -0.93 -2.00
C ALA A 75 9.31 -0.48 -1.29
N THR A 76 8.23 -1.25 -1.46
CA THR A 76 6.94 -0.98 -0.78
C THR A 76 7.05 -1.24 0.73
N GLY A 77 7.91 -2.15 1.17
CA GLY A 77 8.23 -2.42 2.58
C GLY A 77 8.97 -1.28 3.27
N ILE A 78 9.97 -0.70 2.60
CA ILE A 78 10.66 0.51 3.07
C ILE A 78 9.67 1.68 3.16
N MET A 79 8.83 1.86 2.14
CA MET A 79 7.78 2.89 2.16
C MET A 79 6.82 2.69 3.35
N SER A 80 6.44 1.44 3.64
CA SER A 80 5.49 1.12 4.72
C SER A 80 6.11 1.30 6.12
N ALA A 81 7.41 1.04 6.30
CA ALA A 81 8.11 1.34 7.54
C ALA A 81 8.07 2.83 7.89
N GLY A 82 8.05 3.70 6.87
CA GLY A 82 7.90 5.14 7.04
C GLY A 82 6.64 5.56 7.79
N PHE A 83 5.54 4.79 7.69
CA PHE A 83 4.31 5.06 8.42
C PHE A 83 4.50 4.97 9.95
N THR A 84 5.19 3.93 10.42
CA THR A 84 5.47 3.73 11.85
C THR A 84 6.46 4.78 12.37
N ILE A 85 7.50 5.11 11.59
CA ILE A 85 8.44 6.19 11.93
C ILE A 85 7.68 7.52 12.05
N GLY A 86 6.83 7.85 11.07
CA GLY A 86 6.02 9.06 11.07
C GLY A 86 5.06 9.14 12.25
N THR A 87 4.42 8.02 12.61
CA THR A 87 3.54 7.94 13.79
C THR A 87 4.31 8.24 15.07
N GLY A 88 5.51 7.68 15.23
CA GLY A 88 6.38 7.97 16.38
C GLY A 88 6.77 9.46 16.47
N LEU A 89 7.14 10.07 15.34
CA LEU A 89 7.44 11.50 15.26
C LEU A 89 6.21 12.36 15.61
N PHE A 90 5.03 11.99 15.12
CA PHE A 90 3.78 12.68 15.41
C PHE A 90 3.45 12.63 16.90
N ILE A 91 3.52 11.45 17.52
CA ILE A 91 3.29 11.27 18.97
C ILE A 91 4.32 12.06 19.79
N GLY A 92 5.60 11.99 19.41
CA GLY A 92 6.66 12.74 20.09
C GLY A 92 6.48 14.24 20.00
N ALA A 93 6.09 14.76 18.84
CA ALA A 93 5.76 16.18 18.65
C ALA A 93 4.52 16.59 19.46
N ALA A 94 3.47 15.75 19.47
CA ALA A 94 2.27 16.01 20.27
C ALA A 94 2.62 16.08 21.77
N PHE A 95 3.44 15.17 22.27
CA PHE A 95 3.92 15.20 23.64
C PHE A 95 4.72 16.48 23.94
N ALA A 96 5.70 16.83 23.10
CA ALA A 96 6.55 18.00 23.31
C ALA A 96 5.81 19.34 23.24
N VAL A 97 4.82 19.46 22.35
CA VAL A 97 4.09 20.72 22.12
C VAL A 97 2.88 20.84 23.03
N ILE A 98 2.01 19.82 23.06
CA ILE A 98 0.71 19.89 23.76
C ILE A 98 0.91 19.64 25.25
N ASN A 99 1.60 18.55 25.62
CA ASN A 99 1.69 18.11 27.02
C ASN A 99 3.13 17.80 27.49
N PRO A 100 4.07 18.77 27.43
CA PRO A 100 5.48 18.54 27.77
C PRO A 100 5.70 18.17 29.23
N MET A 101 4.76 18.56 30.12
CA MET A 101 4.81 18.25 31.54
C MET A 101 4.11 16.94 31.90
N ASN A 102 3.67 16.17 30.90
CA ASN A 102 2.95 14.90 31.07
C ASN A 102 1.79 14.98 32.10
N LYS A 103 1.01 16.07 32.03
CA LYS A 103 -0.19 16.23 32.86
C LYS A 103 -1.17 15.09 32.58
N LYS A 104 -1.86 14.62 33.62
CA LYS A 104 -2.92 13.61 33.49
C LYS A 104 -4.27 14.29 33.26
N PRO A 105 -5.20 13.66 32.52
CA PRO A 105 -6.54 14.19 32.35
C PRO A 105 -7.28 14.22 33.70
N ASP A 106 -8.04 15.27 33.94
CA ASP A 106 -8.58 15.67 35.25
C ASP A 106 -10.10 15.83 35.27
N LEU A 107 -10.73 15.98 34.10
CA LEU A 107 -12.16 16.18 33.96
C LEU A 107 -12.86 14.88 33.55
N LYS A 108 -13.70 14.33 34.42
CA LYS A 108 -14.55 13.17 34.09
C LYS A 108 -15.91 13.65 33.58
N VAL A 109 -16.24 13.31 32.34
CA VAL A 109 -17.56 13.54 31.74
C VAL A 109 -18.10 12.19 31.29
N GLU A 110 -19.19 11.75 31.89
CA GLU A 110 -19.75 10.39 31.71
C GLU A 110 -18.69 9.31 31.98
N ASN A 111 -18.40 8.45 30.99
CA ASN A 111 -17.39 7.39 31.05
C ASN A 111 -16.04 7.79 30.40
N LYS A 112 -15.81 9.09 30.14
CA LYS A 112 -14.59 9.59 29.49
C LYS A 112 -13.86 10.59 30.38
N VAL A 113 -12.53 10.60 30.27
CA VAL A 113 -11.67 11.53 31.01
C VAL A 113 -11.01 12.49 30.00
N TYR A 114 -11.12 13.78 30.28
CA TYR A 114 -10.68 14.89 29.43
C TYR A 114 -9.70 15.79 30.18
N PHE A 115 -8.99 16.64 29.45
CA PHE A 115 -8.17 17.71 30.01
C PHE A 115 -9.00 18.99 30.17
N SER A 116 -8.99 19.60 31.36
CA SER A 116 -9.66 20.89 31.61
C SER A 116 -8.72 22.10 31.45
N ASP A 117 -7.41 21.85 31.44
CA ASP A 117 -6.38 22.89 31.38
C ASP A 117 -6.44 23.68 30.07
N LYS A 118 -6.85 24.95 30.17
CA LYS A 118 -6.97 25.85 29.03
C LYS A 118 -5.65 26.05 28.28
N ASP A 119 -4.51 26.08 28.97
CA ASP A 119 -3.23 26.27 28.31
C ASP A 119 -2.85 25.05 27.47
N LEU A 120 -3.20 23.85 27.94
CA LEU A 120 -3.02 22.60 27.21
C LEU A 120 -3.93 22.56 25.98
N LEU A 121 -5.21 22.92 26.15
CA LEU A 121 -6.19 22.94 25.05
C LEU A 121 -5.81 23.97 23.97
N ASN A 122 -5.34 25.16 24.36
CA ASN A 122 -4.91 26.21 23.44
C ASN A 122 -3.66 25.84 22.61
N ARG A 123 -2.90 24.81 23.01
CA ARG A 123 -1.76 24.30 22.24
C ARG A 123 -2.16 23.33 21.13
N VAL A 124 -3.35 22.72 21.21
CA VAL A 124 -3.79 21.73 20.21
C VAL A 124 -3.90 22.35 18.81
N PRO A 125 -4.54 23.52 18.59
CA PRO A 125 -4.59 24.14 17.26
C PRO A 125 -3.19 24.48 16.74
N ILE A 126 -2.32 25.00 17.62
CA ILE A 126 -0.93 25.36 17.29
C ILE A 126 -0.12 24.13 16.87
N PHE A 127 -0.35 22.99 17.53
CA PHE A 127 0.27 21.72 17.15
C PHE A 127 -0.10 21.32 15.71
N PHE A 128 -1.38 21.40 15.32
CA PHE A 128 -1.79 21.09 13.95
C PHE A 128 -1.17 22.05 12.91
N LEU A 129 -1.05 23.34 13.26
CA LEU A 129 -0.36 24.31 12.41
C LEU A 129 1.13 23.95 12.22
N LEU A 130 1.83 23.59 13.31
CA LEU A 130 3.21 23.12 13.27
C LEU A 130 3.36 21.85 12.42
N MET A 131 2.48 20.86 12.62
CA MET A 131 2.46 19.62 11.84
C MET A 131 2.22 19.89 10.35
N GLY A 132 1.40 20.88 10.01
CA GLY A 132 1.20 21.35 8.63
C GLY A 132 2.50 21.84 7.99
N PHE A 133 3.25 22.71 8.67
CA PHE A 133 4.55 23.19 8.16
C PHE A 133 5.61 22.08 8.09
N MET A 134 5.65 21.18 9.07
CA MET A 134 6.53 20.02 9.02
C MET A 134 6.20 19.12 7.83
N THR A 135 4.91 18.90 7.55
CA THR A 135 4.46 18.12 6.39
C THR A 135 4.86 18.78 5.07
N ILE A 136 4.75 20.12 4.95
CA ILE A 136 5.25 20.86 3.77
C ILE A 136 6.75 20.62 3.59
N ALA A 137 7.54 20.76 4.65
CA ALA A 137 8.99 20.57 4.57
C ALA A 137 9.36 19.14 4.12
N THR A 138 8.72 18.12 4.72
CA THR A 138 8.96 16.72 4.35
C THR A 138 8.52 16.43 2.91
N ASN A 139 7.37 16.95 2.48
CA ASN A 139 6.86 16.76 1.11
C ASN A 139 7.76 17.47 0.08
N CYS A 140 8.27 18.67 0.37
CA CYS A 140 9.22 19.36 -0.51
C CYS A 140 10.52 18.54 -0.68
N VAL A 141 11.05 17.96 0.41
CA VAL A 141 12.22 17.08 0.35
C VAL A 141 11.92 15.82 -0.46
N GLY A 142 10.76 15.20 -0.24
CA GLY A 142 10.31 14.02 -1.00
C GLY A 142 10.15 14.30 -2.49
N ALA A 143 9.51 15.41 -2.86
CA ALA A 143 9.35 15.85 -4.24
C ALA A 143 10.70 16.16 -4.90
N ALA A 144 11.63 16.78 -4.18
CA ALA A 144 12.98 17.03 -4.67
C ALA A 144 13.73 15.71 -4.95
N PHE A 145 13.67 14.73 -4.05
CA PHE A 145 14.27 13.41 -4.29
C PHE A 145 13.61 12.67 -5.45
N MET A 146 12.29 12.74 -5.58
CA MET A 146 11.58 12.15 -6.71
C MET A 146 12.00 12.80 -8.04
N TYR A 147 12.15 14.12 -8.07
CA TYR A 147 12.63 14.86 -9.24
C TYR A 147 14.06 14.45 -9.61
N ILE A 148 14.98 14.42 -8.64
CA ILE A 148 16.37 14.00 -8.85
C ILE A 148 16.43 12.55 -9.34
N GLY A 149 15.67 11.65 -8.71
CA GLY A 149 15.58 10.25 -9.11
C GLY A 149 15.08 10.08 -10.54
N SER A 150 14.02 10.81 -10.92
CA SER A 150 13.45 10.73 -12.27
C SER A 150 14.42 11.18 -13.36
N ARG A 151 15.26 12.19 -13.09
CA ARG A 151 16.33 12.63 -14.02
C ARG A 151 17.40 11.58 -14.24
N ASN A 152 17.68 10.75 -13.25
CA ASN A 152 18.76 9.74 -13.33
C ASN A 152 18.31 8.44 -14.02
N VAL A 153 17.00 8.24 -14.19
CA VAL A 153 16.42 7.04 -14.85
C VAL A 153 16.16 7.28 -16.34
N LEU A 154 16.02 8.53 -16.79
CA LEU A 154 15.90 8.85 -18.22
C LEU A 154 17.27 8.74 -18.93
N PRO A 155 17.39 7.99 -20.04
CA PRO A 155 18.63 7.91 -20.80
C PRO A 155 19.08 9.30 -21.27
N LYS A 156 20.35 9.65 -21.00
CA LYS A 156 20.96 10.93 -21.44
C LYS A 156 21.06 11.09 -22.97
N ASP A 157 20.76 10.04 -23.74
CA ASP A 157 21.02 9.97 -25.17
C ASP A 157 19.94 10.62 -26.06
N LYS A 158 18.82 11.12 -25.51
CA LYS A 158 17.83 11.88 -26.29
C LYS A 158 18.03 13.40 -26.30
N ILE A 159 19.07 13.92 -25.63
CA ILE A 159 19.32 15.38 -25.54
C ILE A 159 20.44 15.84 -26.49
N LYS A 160 21.17 14.93 -27.16
CA LYS A 160 22.33 15.31 -28.01
C LYS A 160 22.16 15.14 -29.52
N THR A 161 21.04 14.63 -30.03
CA THR A 161 20.89 14.33 -31.46
C THR A 161 20.02 15.31 -32.26
N SER A 162 19.57 16.43 -31.68
CA SER A 162 18.77 17.43 -32.40
C SER A 162 19.50 18.75 -32.71
N VAL A 163 20.83 18.81 -32.57
CA VAL A 163 21.60 20.05 -32.82
C VAL A 163 22.72 19.90 -33.85
N ASP A 164 22.98 18.71 -34.40
CA ASP A 164 24.02 18.58 -35.42
C ASP A 164 23.60 17.57 -36.49
N ASN A 165 23.06 18.09 -37.59
CA ASN A 165 23.19 17.57 -38.95
C ASN A 165 22.62 18.63 -39.89
N GLY A 166 23.49 19.58 -40.23
CA GLY A 166 23.28 20.51 -41.33
C GLY A 166 23.18 19.78 -42.68
N GLU A 167 22.39 20.39 -43.56
CA GLU A 167 22.42 20.35 -45.03
C GLU A 167 22.84 19.05 -45.74
N GLN A 168 21.87 18.45 -46.45
CA GLN A 168 22.01 18.19 -47.89
C GLN A 168 20.65 17.89 -48.54
N ILE A 169 20.23 18.79 -49.44
CA ILE A 169 19.04 18.67 -50.28
C ILE A 169 19.41 17.89 -51.55
N PRO A 170 18.70 16.81 -51.95
CA PRO A 170 18.81 16.29 -53.30
C PRO A 170 17.91 17.11 -54.23
N SER A 171 18.54 17.72 -55.24
CA SER A 171 17.87 18.36 -56.37
C SER A 171 17.34 17.30 -57.36
N GLN A 172 16.41 17.73 -58.23
CA GLN A 172 15.91 17.08 -59.47
C GLN A 172 14.52 16.40 -59.34
N LEU A 173 13.44 17.15 -59.58
CA LEU A 173 12.57 16.92 -60.76
C LEU A 173 11.63 18.13 -60.98
N SER A 174 11.46 18.50 -62.24
CA SER A 174 10.99 19.78 -62.76
C SER A 174 9.47 19.94 -62.92
N SER A 175 9.05 21.21 -62.82
CA SER A 175 8.01 21.92 -63.61
C SER A 175 6.57 21.38 -63.64
N HIS A 176 5.62 22.12 -63.05
CA HIS A 176 4.66 22.95 -63.82
C HIS A 176 3.73 23.78 -62.90
N ASP A 177 3.51 25.02 -63.34
CA ASP A 177 2.31 25.87 -63.24
C ASP A 177 1.88 26.58 -61.93
N ALA A 178 2.18 27.88 -61.97
CA ALA A 178 1.53 29.06 -61.41
C ALA A 178 0.03 28.97 -61.05
N ALA A 179 -0.36 29.52 -59.89
CA ALA A 179 -1.03 30.83 -59.77
C ALA A 179 -1.66 31.05 -58.38
N GLY A 180 -1.20 32.12 -57.70
CA GLY A 180 -1.95 33.05 -56.83
C GLY A 180 -2.90 32.55 -55.72
N GLN A 181 -2.57 32.85 -54.46
CA GLN A 181 -3.28 33.87 -53.65
C GLN A 181 -2.57 34.19 -52.32
N ILE A 182 -2.77 35.42 -51.88
CA ILE A 182 -2.04 36.16 -50.83
C ILE A 182 -2.68 35.97 -49.45
N PHE A 183 -1.81 35.76 -48.45
CA PHE A 183 -1.86 35.98 -46.98
C PHE A 183 -3.12 36.57 -46.30
N THR A 184 -3.44 36.04 -45.12
CA THR A 184 -3.25 36.71 -43.80
C THR A 184 -3.34 35.72 -42.62
N PRO A 185 -2.77 36.05 -41.43
CA PRO A 185 -2.34 35.09 -40.40
C PRO A 185 -3.26 35.04 -39.15
N ASP A 186 -3.31 33.89 -38.49
CA ASP A 186 -3.25 33.80 -37.01
C ASP A 186 -2.98 32.35 -36.56
N GLU A 187 -1.76 32.16 -36.05
CA GLU A 187 -1.23 31.09 -35.20
C GLU A 187 -1.94 31.10 -33.82
N MET A 188 -2.04 30.05 -32.99
CA MET A 188 -1.37 28.76 -32.88
C MET A 188 -2.20 27.90 -31.91
N GLN A 189 -2.59 26.69 -32.34
CA GLN A 189 -2.98 25.58 -31.47
C GLN A 189 -1.74 24.71 -31.26
N GLU A 190 -1.35 24.44 -30.02
CA GLU A 190 -0.27 23.50 -29.71
C GLU A 190 -0.89 22.19 -29.18
N GLU A 191 -1.04 21.22 -30.08
CA GLU A 191 -1.27 19.81 -29.75
C GLU A 191 0.03 19.20 -29.20
N VAL A 192 0.02 18.78 -27.93
CA VAL A 192 1.14 18.04 -27.32
C VAL A 192 0.95 16.55 -27.59
N PRO A 193 1.92 15.84 -28.20
CA PRO A 193 1.74 14.46 -28.61
C PRO A 193 1.85 13.46 -27.45
N LEU A 194 0.96 12.47 -27.54
CA LEU A 194 0.72 11.35 -26.65
C LEU A 194 1.91 10.36 -26.66
N ILE A 195 2.62 10.21 -25.54
CA ILE A 195 3.68 9.18 -25.41
C ILE A 195 3.06 7.87 -24.92
N VAL A 196 2.83 6.97 -25.87
CA VAL A 196 2.56 5.55 -25.64
C VAL A 196 3.85 4.89 -25.12
N SER A 197 3.86 4.49 -23.84
CA SER A 197 4.94 3.66 -23.28
C SER A 197 4.71 2.21 -23.71
N ALA A 198 5.38 1.81 -24.79
CA ALA A 198 5.43 0.43 -25.26
C ALA A 198 6.06 -0.50 -24.20
N ALA A 199 5.37 -1.61 -23.92
CA ALA A 199 5.98 -2.80 -23.36
C ALA A 199 6.94 -3.38 -24.42
N GLN A 200 8.23 -3.40 -24.13
CA GLN A 200 9.21 -4.14 -24.93
C GLN A 200 9.94 -5.15 -24.05
N SER A 201 9.66 -6.41 -24.38
CA SER A 201 10.42 -7.60 -24.03
C SER A 201 11.91 -7.39 -24.31
N TYR A 202 12.77 -7.75 -23.36
CA TYR A 202 14.20 -7.96 -23.58
C TYR A 202 14.62 -9.26 -22.90
N ASP A 203 14.77 -10.29 -23.73
CA ASP A 203 15.54 -11.49 -23.44
C ASP A 203 17.03 -11.23 -23.65
N ASN A 204 17.82 -11.65 -22.64
CA ASN A 204 19.19 -12.18 -22.64
C ASN A 204 20.07 -11.53 -21.56
N TYR A 205 20.43 -12.31 -20.55
CA TYR A 205 21.83 -12.67 -20.26
C TYR A 205 21.85 -13.82 -19.26
N GLY A 206 22.45 -14.94 -19.67
CA GLY A 206 22.58 -16.13 -18.84
C GLY A 206 23.60 -15.96 -17.72
N HIS A 207 23.29 -16.54 -16.57
CA HIS A 207 24.31 -17.24 -15.79
C HIS A 207 23.69 -18.42 -15.04
N LYS A 208 24.28 -19.59 -15.27
CA LYS A 208 24.03 -20.87 -14.60
C LYS A 208 24.11 -20.76 -13.08
N SER A 209 23.17 -21.40 -12.39
CA SER A 209 23.49 -22.22 -11.22
C SER A 209 22.58 -23.44 -11.16
N GLU A 210 23.24 -24.57 -11.07
CA GLU A 210 22.77 -25.94 -11.19
C GLU A 210 22.27 -26.49 -9.83
N ILE A 211 21.37 -27.47 -9.91
CA ILE A 211 21.10 -28.56 -8.94
C ILE A 211 20.17 -28.23 -7.74
N CYS A 212 18.94 -28.79 -7.74
CA CYS A 212 18.66 -30.11 -7.16
C CYS A 212 17.19 -30.51 -7.37
N ALA A 213 16.92 -31.47 -8.25
CA ALA A 213 15.66 -32.21 -8.27
C ALA A 213 15.99 -33.69 -8.41
N SER A 214 15.99 -34.38 -7.28
CA SER A 214 16.05 -35.83 -7.20
C SER A 214 14.64 -36.38 -7.29
N SER A 215 14.31 -37.04 -8.40
CA SER A 215 13.35 -38.14 -8.38
C SER A 215 13.63 -39.08 -9.54
N LEU A 216 14.11 -40.27 -9.17
CA LEU A 216 14.25 -41.44 -10.02
C LEU A 216 12.94 -41.79 -10.73
N SER A 217 13.04 -42.16 -12.00
CA SER A 217 12.60 -43.49 -12.44
C SER A 217 13.18 -43.83 -13.82
N LEU A 218 13.87 -44.96 -13.86
CA LEU A 218 14.43 -45.63 -15.03
C LEU A 218 13.41 -46.61 -15.61
N ASN A 219 13.27 -46.61 -16.94
CA ASN A 219 13.12 -47.76 -17.85
C ASN A 219 12.71 -47.18 -19.22
N GLY A 220 13.30 -47.51 -20.37
CA GLY A 220 14.26 -48.53 -20.76
C GLY A 220 13.89 -49.01 -22.17
N SER A 221 14.80 -48.84 -23.15
CA SER A 221 14.85 -49.46 -24.50
C SER A 221 13.63 -49.24 -25.44
N SER A 222 13.70 -49.15 -26.77
CA SER A 222 14.67 -49.55 -27.82
C SER A 222 14.28 -48.86 -29.14
N ASN A 223 15.29 -48.62 -29.99
CA ASN A 223 15.33 -48.41 -31.47
C ASN A 223 14.01 -48.41 -32.28
N THR A 224 13.87 -47.50 -33.26
CA THR A 224 14.03 -47.74 -34.73
C THR A 224 13.74 -46.43 -35.51
N GLU A 225 14.46 -46.21 -36.61
CA GLU A 225 14.26 -45.13 -37.60
C GLU A 225 12.87 -45.15 -38.25
N GLU A 226 12.32 -43.97 -38.58
CA GLU A 226 11.66 -43.62 -39.86
C GLU A 226 10.99 -42.22 -39.78
N THR A 227 11.23 -41.38 -40.78
CA THR A 227 10.41 -40.19 -41.12
C THR A 227 9.69 -40.45 -42.45
N PRO A 228 8.65 -39.71 -42.87
CA PRO A 228 7.72 -38.81 -42.18
C PRO A 228 6.23 -39.09 -42.54
N LYS A 229 5.25 -38.46 -41.85
CA LYS A 229 3.96 -38.10 -42.46
C LYS A 229 3.12 -37.14 -41.59
N ASN A 230 2.51 -36.18 -42.29
CA ASN A 230 1.62 -35.12 -41.82
C ASN A 230 0.55 -35.57 -40.82
N GLY A 231 0.40 -34.80 -39.75
CA GLY A 231 -0.74 -34.83 -38.82
C GLY A 231 -0.65 -33.64 -37.87
N HIS A 232 -1.79 -32.98 -37.63
CA HIS A 232 -1.97 -31.73 -36.86
C HIS A 232 -0.99 -31.47 -35.71
N PRO A 233 -0.48 -30.25 -35.53
CA PRO A 233 -0.04 -29.81 -34.22
C PRO A 233 -1.29 -29.70 -33.33
N GLN A 234 -1.51 -30.72 -32.50
CA GLN A 234 -2.33 -30.57 -31.31
C GLN A 234 -1.67 -29.51 -30.42
N ASP A 235 -2.48 -28.56 -29.98
CA ASP A 235 -2.17 -27.54 -28.98
C ASP A 235 -1.63 -28.19 -27.70
N ILE A 236 -0.32 -28.41 -27.66
CA ILE A 236 0.43 -28.45 -26.41
C ILE A 236 1.02 -27.06 -26.24
N VAL A 237 0.12 -26.11 -26.00
CA VAL A 237 0.50 -24.80 -25.47
C VAL A 237 0.97 -25.06 -24.05
N HIS A 238 2.28 -24.94 -23.88
CA HIS A 238 2.96 -24.87 -22.60
C HIS A 238 2.17 -24.00 -21.62
N ARG A 239 1.87 -24.60 -20.48
CA ARG A 239 1.20 -24.03 -19.30
C ARG A 239 2.11 -23.07 -18.55
N ASP A 240 2.88 -22.24 -19.25
CA ASP A 240 3.91 -21.36 -18.69
C ASP A 240 3.88 -19.99 -19.36
N THR A 241 2.70 -19.35 -19.37
CA THR A 241 2.59 -17.89 -19.36
C THR A 241 1.14 -17.55 -18.96
N ARG A 242 0.86 -17.42 -17.66
CA ARG A 242 -0.35 -16.69 -17.24
C ARG A 242 -0.12 -15.25 -17.70
N LEU A 243 -0.64 -14.92 -18.88
CA LEU A 243 -0.77 -13.54 -19.35
C LEU A 243 -1.56 -12.82 -18.25
N ASN A 244 -0.88 -12.01 -17.43
CA ASN A 244 -1.52 -11.12 -16.48
C ASN A 244 -2.33 -10.12 -17.32
N SER A 245 -3.58 -10.48 -17.64
CA SER A 245 -4.49 -9.60 -18.37
C SER A 245 -4.60 -8.32 -17.54
N GLU A 246 -4.09 -7.21 -18.07
CA GLU A 246 -4.18 -5.91 -17.40
C GLU A 246 -5.66 -5.52 -17.30
N LEU A 247 -6.27 -5.80 -16.15
CA LEU A 247 -7.70 -5.63 -15.99
C LEU A 247 -8.02 -4.16 -15.69
N SER A 248 -8.98 -3.62 -16.42
CA SER A 248 -9.61 -2.35 -16.08
C SER A 248 -10.35 -2.47 -14.75
N SER A 249 -10.38 -1.41 -13.94
CA SER A 249 -10.97 -1.45 -12.60
C SER A 249 -12.45 -1.84 -12.59
N ARG A 250 -13.19 -1.59 -13.68
CA ARG A 250 -14.58 -2.05 -13.83
C ARG A 250 -14.71 -3.54 -14.11
N ASP A 251 -13.71 -4.13 -14.77
CA ASP A 251 -13.72 -5.55 -15.11
C ASP A 251 -13.21 -6.40 -13.96
N VAL A 252 -12.32 -5.88 -13.11
CA VAL A 252 -11.89 -6.52 -11.87
C VAL A 252 -13.09 -6.93 -11.01
N LEU A 253 -14.09 -6.06 -10.85
CA LEU A 253 -15.30 -6.32 -10.04
C LEU A 253 -16.13 -7.52 -10.52
N LYS A 254 -16.00 -7.92 -11.79
CA LYS A 254 -16.72 -9.05 -12.38
C LYS A 254 -16.00 -10.39 -12.12
N THR A 255 -14.78 -10.36 -11.57
CA THR A 255 -13.97 -11.56 -11.36
C THR A 255 -14.19 -12.16 -9.97
N ALA A 256 -14.20 -13.50 -9.88
CA ALA A 256 -14.21 -14.19 -8.59
C ALA A 256 -12.95 -13.89 -7.76
N ARG A 257 -11.79 -13.72 -8.44
CA ARG A 257 -10.52 -13.34 -7.80
C ARG A 257 -10.62 -12.04 -7.01
N PHE A 258 -11.34 -11.03 -7.53
CA PHE A 258 -11.56 -9.78 -6.80
C PHE A 258 -12.28 -10.00 -5.48
N TRP A 259 -13.39 -10.75 -5.49
CA TRP A 259 -14.17 -10.97 -4.28
C TRP A 259 -13.42 -11.81 -3.23
N LEU A 260 -12.60 -12.76 -3.66
CA LEU A 260 -11.69 -13.49 -2.77
C LEU A 260 -10.66 -12.57 -2.11
N VAL A 261 -10.00 -11.70 -2.88
CA VAL A 261 -9.03 -10.72 -2.33
C VAL A 261 -9.75 -9.70 -1.42
N TRP A 262 -10.94 -9.25 -1.80
CA TRP A 262 -11.74 -8.30 -1.01
C TRP A 262 -12.18 -8.89 0.33
N ILE A 263 -12.69 -10.14 0.33
CA ILE A 263 -13.05 -10.84 1.57
C ILE A 263 -11.81 -11.04 2.44
N ALA A 264 -10.70 -11.50 1.85
CA ALA A 264 -9.46 -11.68 2.59
C ALA A 264 -8.97 -10.37 3.23
N PHE A 265 -9.07 -9.26 2.49
CA PHE A 265 -8.72 -7.94 3.01
C PHE A 265 -9.62 -7.54 4.18
N VAL A 266 -10.94 -7.66 4.03
CA VAL A 266 -11.90 -7.27 5.08
C VAL A 266 -11.69 -8.07 6.35
N THR A 267 -11.57 -9.39 6.25
CA THR A 267 -11.41 -10.24 7.44
C THR A 267 -10.02 -10.10 8.07
N SER A 268 -8.96 -9.94 7.29
CA SER A 268 -7.62 -9.64 7.83
C SER A 268 -7.57 -8.25 8.50
N ASN A 269 -8.29 -7.27 7.95
CA ASN A 269 -8.37 -5.94 8.53
C ASN A 269 -9.15 -5.91 9.86
N HIS A 270 -10.11 -6.82 10.06
CA HIS A 270 -10.75 -7.02 11.37
C HIS A 270 -9.74 -7.50 12.42
N THR A 271 -8.89 -8.48 12.09
CA THR A 271 -7.79 -8.92 12.97
C THR A 271 -6.85 -7.76 13.29
N PHE A 272 -6.45 -6.98 12.27
CA PHE A 272 -5.62 -5.79 12.44
C PHE A 272 -6.29 -4.75 13.36
N PHE A 273 -7.60 -4.53 13.25
CA PHE A 273 -8.33 -3.59 14.10
C PHE A 273 -8.34 -4.01 15.57
N ILE A 274 -8.68 -5.28 15.85
CA ILE A 274 -8.69 -5.82 17.21
C ILE A 274 -7.31 -5.70 17.84
N TYR A 275 -6.26 -6.11 17.11
CA TYR A 275 -4.90 -5.94 17.59
C TYR A 275 -4.60 -4.47 17.87
N LEU A 276 -4.76 -3.58 16.89
CA LEU A 276 -4.31 -2.19 16.99
C LEU A 276 -5.02 -1.41 18.10
N THR A 277 -6.29 -1.72 18.35
CA THR A 277 -7.16 -0.95 19.24
C THR A 277 -7.27 -1.56 20.63
N LEU A 278 -7.31 -2.89 20.74
CA LEU A 278 -7.77 -3.58 21.95
C LEU A 278 -6.68 -4.34 22.70
N TYR A 279 -5.49 -4.57 22.11
CA TYR A 279 -4.45 -5.38 22.78
C TYR A 279 -4.12 -4.83 24.17
N LYS A 280 -4.00 -3.51 24.30
CA LYS A 280 -3.64 -2.89 25.58
C LYS A 280 -4.76 -3.08 26.62
N GLU A 281 -5.99 -2.71 26.27
CA GLU A 281 -7.16 -2.85 27.15
C GLU A 281 -7.42 -4.30 27.56
N TYR A 282 -7.16 -5.25 26.66
CA TYR A 282 -7.26 -6.67 26.97
C TYR A 282 -6.18 -7.11 27.97
N GLY A 283 -4.93 -6.67 27.77
CA GLY A 283 -3.83 -6.93 28.69
C GLY A 283 -4.06 -6.37 30.10
N GLU A 284 -4.67 -5.20 30.23
CA GLU A 284 -4.96 -4.52 31.49
C GLU A 284 -5.87 -5.32 32.43
N GLN A 285 -6.60 -6.32 31.93
CA GLN A 285 -7.41 -7.21 32.78
C GLN A 285 -6.59 -8.05 33.75
N LYS A 286 -5.34 -8.35 33.39
CA LYS A 286 -4.43 -9.17 34.22
C LYS A 286 -3.09 -8.52 34.50
N ILE A 287 -2.70 -7.51 33.73
CA ILE A 287 -1.45 -6.79 33.87
C ILE A 287 -1.76 -5.39 34.39
N SER A 288 -1.50 -5.15 35.67
CA SER A 288 -1.71 -3.82 36.29
C SER A 288 -0.59 -2.83 36.01
N ASP A 289 0.57 -3.29 35.49
CA ASP A 289 1.71 -2.43 35.17
C ASP A 289 1.57 -1.83 33.77
N ASP A 290 1.01 -0.62 33.71
CA ASP A 290 0.87 0.17 32.49
C ASP A 290 2.22 0.43 31.78
N SER A 291 3.31 0.56 32.55
CA SER A 291 4.65 0.78 32.00
C SER A 291 5.09 -0.38 31.11
N MET A 292 4.76 -1.61 31.51
CA MET A 292 5.06 -2.79 30.70
C MET A 292 4.29 -2.79 29.39
N LEU A 293 2.98 -2.49 29.42
CA LEU A 293 2.12 -2.44 28.22
C LEU A 293 2.55 -1.36 27.23
N VAL A 294 2.93 -0.19 27.74
CA VAL A 294 3.53 0.88 26.94
C VAL A 294 4.86 0.43 26.32
N THR A 295 5.73 -0.20 27.11
CA THR A 295 7.03 -0.71 26.63
C THR A 295 6.85 -1.74 25.52
N THR A 296 5.88 -2.64 25.65
CA THR A 296 5.51 -3.60 24.60
C THR A 296 5.07 -2.90 23.32
N GLY A 297 4.29 -1.83 23.39
CA GLY A 297 3.90 -1.04 22.23
C GLY A 297 5.09 -0.37 21.52
N ILE A 298 6.07 0.12 22.28
CA ILE A 298 7.30 0.71 21.73
C ILE A 298 8.14 -0.37 21.03
N ILE A 299 8.35 -1.53 21.66
CA ILE A 299 9.08 -2.65 21.06
C ILE A 299 8.40 -3.12 19.78
N SER A 300 7.06 -3.21 19.79
CA SER A 300 6.23 -3.57 18.63
C SER A 300 6.41 -2.59 17.46
N SER A 301 6.51 -1.29 17.77
CA SER A 301 6.74 -0.24 16.77
C SER A 301 8.14 -0.36 16.15
N ILE A 302 9.18 -0.59 16.95
CA ILE A 302 10.54 -0.84 16.45
C ILE A 302 10.59 -2.11 15.60
N GLY A 303 9.96 -3.19 16.06
CA GLY A 303 9.84 -4.44 15.34
C GLY A 303 9.19 -4.24 13.97
N THR A 304 8.11 -3.46 13.91
CA THR A 304 7.40 -3.14 12.66
C THR A 304 8.30 -2.43 11.64
N ILE A 305 9.11 -1.45 12.08
CA ILE A 305 10.04 -0.71 11.19
C ILE A 305 11.02 -1.67 10.50
N ILE A 306 11.50 -2.69 11.22
CA ILE A 306 12.43 -3.69 10.69
C ILE A 306 11.71 -4.73 9.84
N VAL A 307 10.51 -5.15 10.26
CA VAL A 307 9.77 -6.25 9.62
C VAL A 307 9.19 -5.85 8.27
N CYS A 308 8.66 -4.64 8.10
CA CYS A 308 8.04 -4.24 6.83
C CYS A 308 8.99 -4.40 5.62
N PRO A 309 10.26 -3.92 5.65
CA PRO A 309 11.23 -4.17 4.59
C PRO A 309 11.58 -5.65 4.40
N LEU A 310 11.74 -6.41 5.50
CA LEU A 310 12.06 -7.84 5.44
C LEU A 310 10.94 -8.66 4.81
N VAL A 311 9.69 -8.35 5.15
CA VAL A 311 8.50 -8.98 4.57
C VAL A 311 8.33 -8.60 3.11
N GLY A 312 8.59 -7.34 2.77
CA GLY A 312 8.66 -6.90 1.38
C GLY A 312 9.67 -7.73 0.57
N MET A 313 10.89 -7.87 1.07
CA MET A 313 11.93 -8.69 0.44
C MET A 313 11.57 -10.18 0.41
N ALA A 314 10.92 -10.71 1.45
CA ALA A 314 10.43 -12.08 1.44
C ALA A 314 9.38 -12.28 0.34
N SER A 315 8.45 -11.34 0.18
CA SER A 315 7.42 -11.39 -0.86
C SER A 315 7.98 -11.37 -2.28
N ASP A 316 9.10 -10.68 -2.49
CA ASP A 316 9.83 -10.71 -3.76
C ASP A 316 10.45 -12.08 -4.06
N ARG A 317 10.75 -12.90 -3.04
CA ARG A 317 11.42 -14.21 -3.18
C ARG A 317 10.45 -15.39 -3.25
N ILE A 318 9.50 -15.47 -2.32
CA ILE A 318 8.59 -16.62 -2.19
C ILE A 318 7.22 -16.37 -2.82
N GLY A 319 7.00 -15.16 -3.35
CA GLY A 319 5.74 -14.75 -3.96
C GLY A 319 4.73 -14.20 -2.97
N ILE A 320 3.94 -13.23 -3.43
CA ILE A 320 3.04 -12.45 -2.56
C ILE A 320 1.87 -13.26 -1.99
N ARG A 321 1.35 -14.26 -2.73
CA ARG A 321 0.29 -15.17 -2.23
C ARG A 321 0.78 -15.97 -1.02
N CYS A 322 1.93 -16.63 -1.15
CA CYS A 322 2.57 -17.39 -0.08
C CYS A 322 2.87 -16.52 1.14
N THR A 323 3.41 -15.31 0.93
CA THR A 323 3.66 -14.37 2.03
C THR A 323 2.36 -14.01 2.76
N ASN A 324 1.28 -13.70 2.04
CA ASN A 324 -0.01 -13.39 2.68
C ASN A 324 -0.56 -14.59 3.47
N VAL A 325 -0.42 -15.82 2.96
CA VAL A 325 -0.83 -17.04 3.68
C VAL A 325 -0.04 -17.24 4.97
N ILE A 326 1.28 -17.06 4.94
CA ILE A 326 2.14 -17.20 6.12
C ILE A 326 1.76 -16.16 7.19
N PHE A 327 1.57 -14.91 6.78
CA PHE A 327 1.28 -13.82 7.72
C PHE A 327 -0.13 -13.92 8.32
N ASN A 328 -1.16 -14.19 7.51
CA ASN A 328 -2.51 -14.40 8.05
C ASN A 328 -2.63 -15.72 8.84
N GLY A 329 -2.00 -16.81 8.38
CA GLY A 329 -1.96 -18.07 9.12
C GLY A 329 -1.23 -17.92 10.46
N GLY A 330 -0.13 -17.18 10.48
CA GLY A 330 0.58 -16.80 11.70
C GLY A 330 -0.29 -15.99 12.65
N SER A 331 -0.96 -14.94 12.16
CA SER A 331 -1.86 -14.12 12.96
C SER A 331 -3.03 -14.90 13.55
N CYS A 332 -3.60 -15.85 12.80
CA CYS A 332 -4.60 -16.78 13.32
C CYS A 332 -4.07 -17.52 14.56
N LEU A 333 -2.86 -18.08 14.49
CA LEU A 333 -2.24 -18.82 15.58
C LEU A 333 -1.91 -17.91 16.77
N PHE A 334 -1.24 -16.78 16.54
CA PHE A 334 -0.77 -15.90 17.60
C PHE A 334 -1.92 -15.20 18.33
N MET A 335 -2.99 -14.78 17.64
CA MET A 335 -4.19 -14.24 18.28
C MET A 335 -4.85 -15.26 19.22
N ALA A 336 -4.93 -16.53 18.82
CA ALA A 336 -5.45 -17.58 19.69
C ALA A 336 -4.52 -17.86 20.89
N LEU A 337 -3.20 -17.88 20.65
CA LEU A 337 -2.21 -18.04 21.71
C LEU A 337 -2.22 -16.87 22.70
N MET A 338 -2.48 -15.64 22.26
CA MET A 338 -2.59 -14.47 23.14
C MET A 338 -3.69 -14.67 24.19
N VAL A 339 -4.84 -15.21 23.80
CA VAL A 339 -5.94 -15.51 24.75
C VAL A 339 -5.47 -16.49 25.82
N ILE A 340 -4.85 -17.61 25.41
CA ILE A 340 -4.35 -18.63 26.34
C ILE A 340 -3.23 -18.07 27.24
N ALA A 341 -2.32 -17.30 26.66
CA ALA A 341 -1.15 -16.77 27.34
C ALA A 341 -1.53 -15.72 28.39
N LEU A 342 -2.52 -14.85 28.11
CA LEU A 342 -2.98 -13.86 29.09
C LEU A 342 -3.45 -14.55 30.37
N HIS A 343 -4.11 -15.71 30.24
CA HIS A 343 -4.60 -16.47 31.38
C HIS A 343 -3.54 -17.28 32.11
N THR A 344 -2.50 -17.74 31.39
CA THR A 344 -1.50 -18.67 31.92
C THR A 344 -0.24 -17.97 32.42
N CYS A 345 0.33 -17.07 31.61
CA CYS A 345 1.56 -16.34 31.91
C CYS A 345 1.56 -14.97 31.20
N PRO A 346 1.26 -13.87 31.93
CA PRO A 346 1.14 -12.54 31.32
C PRO A 346 2.41 -12.05 30.61
N TRP A 347 3.61 -12.50 31.01
CA TRP A 347 4.84 -12.18 30.29
C TRP A 347 4.88 -12.80 28.88
N VAL A 348 4.35 -14.00 28.70
CA VAL A 348 4.25 -14.65 27.38
C VAL A 348 3.26 -13.90 26.50
N TYR A 349 2.16 -13.40 27.08
CA TYR A 349 1.21 -12.53 26.37
C TYR A 349 1.93 -11.30 25.77
N MET A 350 2.80 -10.64 26.54
CA MET A 350 3.54 -9.48 26.07
C MET A 350 4.46 -9.80 24.88
N VAL A 351 5.15 -10.94 24.92
CA VAL A 351 5.96 -11.41 23.80
C VAL A 351 5.09 -11.68 22.58
N LEU A 352 3.93 -12.31 22.76
CA LEU A 352 3.00 -12.59 21.68
C LEU A 352 2.38 -11.32 21.07
N VAL A 353 2.13 -10.27 21.86
CA VAL A 353 1.72 -8.95 21.34
C VAL A 353 2.78 -8.40 20.39
N VAL A 354 4.07 -8.46 20.76
CA VAL A 354 5.15 -7.98 19.89
C VAL A 354 5.21 -8.79 18.59
N VAL A 355 5.14 -10.12 18.69
CA VAL A 355 5.17 -11.01 17.51
C VAL A 355 3.95 -10.77 16.62
N GLU A 356 2.75 -10.61 17.21
CA GLU A 356 1.54 -10.35 16.45
C GLU A 356 1.59 -8.99 15.77
N SER A 357 2.14 -7.96 16.42
CA SER A 357 2.40 -6.68 15.78
C SER A 357 3.17 -6.83 14.49
N MET A 358 4.22 -7.66 14.51
CA MET A 358 5.07 -7.89 13.35
C MET A 358 4.30 -8.61 12.23
N GLY A 359 3.33 -9.46 12.59
CA GLY A 359 2.43 -10.16 11.67
C GLY A 359 1.40 -9.24 11.01
N VAL A 360 0.73 -8.40 11.80
CA VAL A 360 -0.40 -7.59 11.30
C VAL A 360 0.04 -6.26 10.68
N SER A 361 1.16 -5.68 11.11
CA SER A 361 1.60 -4.35 10.62
C SER A 361 1.82 -4.29 9.09
N PRO A 362 2.40 -5.30 8.41
CA PRO A 362 2.57 -5.29 6.95
C PRO A 362 1.26 -5.40 6.15
N HIS A 363 0.09 -5.55 6.78
CA HIS A 363 -1.21 -5.79 6.15
C HIS A 363 -1.47 -4.89 4.92
N THR A 364 -1.39 -3.57 5.11
CA THR A 364 -1.67 -2.58 4.06
C THR A 364 -0.75 -2.76 2.84
N MET A 365 0.54 -3.06 3.06
CA MET A 365 1.51 -3.32 2.01
C MET A 365 1.19 -4.63 1.28
N LEU A 366 0.95 -5.71 2.03
CA LEU A 366 0.76 -7.05 1.47
C LEU A 366 -0.45 -7.11 0.54
N PHE A 367 -1.55 -6.46 0.90
CA PHE A 367 -2.73 -6.38 0.04
C PHE A 367 -2.56 -5.43 -1.15
N SER A 368 -1.71 -4.40 -1.03
CA SER A 368 -1.35 -3.53 -2.16
C SER A 368 -0.51 -4.29 -3.20
N LEU A 369 0.45 -5.09 -2.74
CA LEU A 369 1.25 -5.98 -3.59
C LEU A 369 0.39 -7.10 -4.19
N LEU A 370 -0.53 -7.68 -3.41
CA LEU A 370 -1.45 -8.71 -3.90
C LEU A 370 -2.36 -8.14 -4.99
N ALA A 371 -2.90 -6.93 -4.80
CA ALA A 371 -3.68 -6.25 -5.82
C ALA A 371 -2.91 -6.06 -7.14
N ALA A 372 -1.64 -5.67 -7.04
CA ALA A 372 -0.77 -5.50 -8.21
C ALA A 372 -0.48 -6.82 -8.92
N ASN A 373 -0.29 -7.89 -8.15
CA ASN A 373 -0.04 -9.23 -8.67
C ASN A 373 -1.27 -9.81 -9.38
N GLU A 374 -2.46 -9.68 -8.79
CA GLU A 374 -3.68 -10.30 -9.29
C GLU A 374 -4.34 -9.53 -10.45
N PHE A 375 -4.24 -8.20 -10.45
CA PHE A 375 -5.00 -7.34 -11.36
C PHE A 375 -4.12 -6.48 -12.29
N GLY A 376 -2.79 -6.63 -12.22
CA GLY A 376 -1.84 -5.93 -13.06
C GLY A 376 -1.45 -4.53 -12.54
N LYS A 377 -0.42 -3.96 -13.16
CA LYS A 377 0.24 -2.72 -12.71
C LYS A 377 -0.35 -1.42 -13.30
N THR A 378 -1.08 -1.50 -14.42
CA THR A 378 -1.56 -0.32 -15.15
C THR A 378 -2.61 0.50 -14.39
N ASN A 379 -3.64 -0.17 -13.87
CA ASN A 379 -4.70 0.45 -13.06
C ASN A 379 -4.60 0.09 -11.57
N VAL A 380 -3.40 -0.28 -11.11
CA VAL A 380 -3.16 -0.77 -9.75
C VAL A 380 -3.66 0.21 -8.67
N ALA A 381 -3.47 1.52 -8.87
CA ALA A 381 -3.88 2.53 -7.90
C ALA A 381 -5.40 2.50 -7.63
N SER A 382 -6.21 2.33 -8.66
CA SER A 382 -7.67 2.22 -8.54
C SER A 382 -8.09 0.84 -8.04
N ASN A 383 -7.44 -0.23 -8.51
CA ASN A 383 -7.72 -1.61 -8.08
C ASN A 383 -7.44 -1.79 -6.58
N MET A 384 -6.33 -1.25 -6.08
CA MET A 384 -6.04 -1.16 -4.63
C MET A 384 -7.14 -0.39 -3.90
N GLY A 385 -7.61 0.73 -4.47
CA GLY A 385 -8.72 1.48 -3.90
C GLY A 385 -10.02 0.68 -3.79
N LEU A 386 -10.34 -0.15 -4.78
CA LEU A 386 -11.52 -1.01 -4.76
C LEU A 386 -11.41 -2.11 -3.70
N ILE A 387 -10.24 -2.72 -3.53
CA ILE A 387 -10.01 -3.70 -2.47
C ILE A 387 -10.14 -3.03 -1.10
N ARG A 388 -9.50 -1.88 -0.92
CA ARG A 388 -9.54 -1.14 0.35
C ARG A 388 -10.89 -0.49 0.65
N SER A 389 -11.84 -0.49 -0.29
CA SER A 389 -13.21 -0.05 -0.03
C SER A 389 -13.88 -0.89 1.07
N GLY A 390 -13.41 -2.13 1.30
CA GLY A 390 -13.82 -2.97 2.42
C GLY A 390 -13.56 -2.37 3.81
N ASN A 391 -12.70 -1.36 3.93
CA ASN A 391 -12.52 -0.65 5.21
C ASN A 391 -13.71 0.24 5.58
N ILE A 392 -14.51 0.69 4.62
CA ILE A 392 -15.64 1.60 4.86
C ILE A 392 -16.63 1.02 5.88
N PRO A 393 -17.16 -0.22 5.71
CA PRO A 393 -18.04 -0.81 6.70
C PRO A 393 -17.33 -1.07 8.04
N LEU A 394 -16.05 -1.44 8.02
CA LEU A 394 -15.28 -1.71 9.25
C LEU A 394 -15.12 -0.43 10.09
N VAL A 395 -14.66 0.68 9.50
CA VAL A 395 -14.46 1.92 10.27
C VAL A 395 -15.77 2.44 10.89
N LEU A 396 -16.92 2.22 10.24
CA LEU A 396 -18.21 2.70 10.72
C LEU A 396 -18.89 1.74 11.72
N LEU A 397 -18.77 0.43 11.52
CA LEU A 397 -19.53 -0.57 12.28
C LEU A 397 -18.69 -1.31 13.32
N GLU A 398 -17.40 -1.49 13.08
CA GLU A 398 -16.50 -2.31 13.92
C GLU A 398 -16.47 -1.84 15.38
N PRO A 399 -16.36 -0.53 15.72
CA PRO A 399 -16.38 -0.10 17.12
C PRO A 399 -17.69 -0.46 17.85
N ILE A 400 -18.82 -0.42 17.14
CA ILE A 400 -20.14 -0.79 17.68
C ILE A 400 -20.22 -2.31 17.86
N ILE A 401 -19.78 -3.07 16.86
CA ILE A 401 -19.78 -4.53 16.88
C ILE A 401 -18.89 -5.05 18.03
N VAL A 402 -17.69 -4.50 18.16
CA VAL A 402 -16.74 -4.86 19.23
C VAL A 402 -17.30 -4.54 20.61
N ASP A 403 -17.86 -3.34 20.84
CA ASP A 403 -18.47 -3.01 22.15
C ASP A 403 -19.60 -3.99 22.50
N VAL A 404 -20.46 -4.33 21.54
CA VAL A 404 -21.53 -5.33 21.73
C VAL A 404 -20.97 -6.72 22.03
N LEU A 405 -19.94 -7.17 21.31
CA LEU A 405 -19.29 -8.46 21.53
C LEU A 405 -18.64 -8.53 22.92
N ILE A 406 -17.91 -7.49 23.33
CA ILE A 406 -17.30 -7.41 24.66
C ILE A 406 -18.37 -7.55 25.75
N ARG A 407 -19.51 -6.86 25.62
CA ARG A 407 -20.60 -6.91 26.62
C ARG A 407 -21.36 -8.23 26.64
N THR A 408 -21.47 -8.94 25.52
CA THR A 408 -22.31 -10.13 25.39
C THR A 408 -21.55 -11.43 25.61
N ILE A 409 -20.38 -11.57 24.99
CA ILE A 409 -19.60 -12.81 25.02
C ILE A 409 -18.26 -12.65 25.76
N GLY A 410 -17.79 -11.41 25.98
CA GLY A 410 -16.57 -11.13 26.73
C GLY A 410 -15.33 -11.00 25.85
N TRP A 411 -14.23 -10.55 26.47
CA TRP A 411 -13.01 -10.16 25.78
C TRP A 411 -12.27 -11.29 25.08
N ASP A 412 -12.18 -12.46 25.70
CA ASP A 412 -11.49 -13.62 25.12
C ASP A 412 -12.07 -13.99 23.75
N TRP A 413 -13.40 -13.94 23.63
CA TRP A 413 -14.09 -14.28 22.40
C TRP A 413 -13.91 -13.24 21.30
N VAL A 414 -13.79 -11.95 21.66
CA VAL A 414 -13.46 -10.89 20.70
C VAL A 414 -12.09 -11.16 20.09
N PHE A 415 -11.08 -11.54 20.87
CA PHE A 415 -9.77 -11.91 20.31
C PHE A 415 -9.84 -13.16 19.42
N LEU A 416 -10.70 -14.13 19.78
CA LEU A 416 -10.96 -15.29 18.94
C LEU A 416 -11.68 -14.96 17.62
N THR A 417 -12.51 -13.90 17.54
CA THR A 417 -13.06 -13.45 16.24
C THR A 417 -11.95 -12.93 15.34
N GLY A 418 -10.95 -12.24 15.90
CA GLY A 418 -9.74 -11.83 15.18
C GLY A 418 -8.94 -13.03 14.65
N SER A 419 -8.77 -14.09 15.44
CA SER A 419 -8.14 -15.34 15.00
C SER A 419 -8.92 -16.00 13.85
N LEU A 420 -10.25 -16.15 14.00
CA LEU A 420 -11.13 -16.73 12.99
C LEU A 420 -11.11 -15.91 11.69
N ALA A 421 -11.15 -14.58 11.77
CA ALA A 421 -11.13 -13.72 10.60
C ALA A 421 -9.82 -13.84 9.80
N SER A 422 -8.69 -14.02 10.49
CA SER A 422 -7.39 -14.28 9.86
C SER A 422 -7.33 -15.67 9.21
N ALA A 423 -7.97 -16.68 9.81
CA ALA A 423 -8.14 -18.00 9.18
C ALA A 423 -8.97 -17.90 7.89
N VAL A 424 -10.09 -17.16 7.91
CA VAL A 424 -10.92 -16.91 6.72
C VAL A 424 -10.12 -16.21 5.63
N ALA A 425 -9.30 -15.20 5.98
CA ALA A 425 -8.43 -14.52 5.03
C ALA A 425 -7.45 -15.51 4.38
N THR A 426 -6.83 -16.38 5.19
CA THR A 426 -5.89 -17.40 4.72
C THR A 426 -6.56 -18.35 3.72
N VAL A 427 -7.74 -18.87 4.03
CA VAL A 427 -8.50 -19.75 3.13
C VAL A 427 -8.88 -19.02 1.83
N ALA A 428 -9.33 -17.77 1.92
CA ALA A 428 -9.68 -16.98 0.74
C ALA A 428 -8.48 -16.72 -0.19
N ILE A 429 -7.28 -16.52 0.37
CA ILE A 429 -6.05 -16.36 -0.42
C ILE A 429 -5.63 -17.69 -1.06
N VAL A 430 -5.68 -18.82 -0.33
CA VAL A 430 -5.40 -20.15 -0.90
C VAL A 430 -6.40 -20.49 -2.01
N ALA A 431 -7.66 -20.07 -1.87
CA ALA A 431 -8.68 -20.27 -2.89
C ALA A 431 -8.35 -19.59 -4.23
N LEU A 432 -7.47 -18.57 -4.25
CA LEU A 432 -7.03 -17.90 -5.49
C LEU A 432 -6.22 -18.82 -6.41
N ASP A 433 -5.69 -19.94 -5.93
CA ASP A 433 -4.97 -20.89 -6.78
C ASP A 433 -5.91 -21.70 -7.68
N TYR A 434 -7.20 -21.76 -7.33
CA TYR A 434 -8.24 -22.49 -8.08
C TYR A 434 -8.94 -21.65 -9.16
N PHE A 435 -8.65 -20.33 -9.24
CA PHE A 435 -9.21 -19.40 -10.23
C PHE A 435 -8.10 -18.80 -11.10
#